data_AF-A0A842YC90-F1
#
_entry.id   AF-A0A842YC90-F1
#
_cell.length_a   1.000
_cell.length_b   1.000
_cell.length_c   1.000
_cell.angle_alpha   90.00
_cell.angle_beta   90.00
_cell.angle_gamma   90.00
#
_symmetry.space_group_name_H-M   'P 1'
#
loop_
_entity.id
_entity.type
_entity.pdbx_description
1 polymer ?
#
loop_
_entity_poly.entity_id
_entity_poly.type
_entity_poly.pdbx_seq_one_letter_code
_entity_poly.pdbx_strand_id
1 'polypeptide(L)'
;MVVENADYGIFHPAIYTTEPRMIDGLSVTRIMIYDGAFGGLFKNGDRLEVSGTLQRVNQSKTGDVSHQLMVGTKSGSGKEYVKLVV
;
A
#
# COMPACT_ATOMS: atom_id res chain seq x y z
N MET A 1 -6.65 -4.81 -5.12
CA MET A 1 -6.98 -3.85 -4.05
C MET A 1 -7.48 -2.61 -4.76
N VAL A 2 -8.72 -2.22 -4.52
CA VAL A 2 -9.40 -1.02 -5.00
C VAL A 2 -9.04 0.17 -4.09
N VAL A 3 -8.56 1.25 -4.67
CA VAL A 3 -8.17 2.44 -3.91
C VAL A 3 -9.42 3.15 -3.38
N GLU A 4 -9.52 3.30 -2.06
CA GLU A 4 -10.59 4.06 -1.40
C GLU A 4 -10.19 5.52 -1.15
N ASN A 5 -8.93 5.76 -0.77
CA ASN A 5 -8.39 7.11 -0.57
C ASN A 5 -6.97 7.24 -1.13
N ALA A 6 -6.80 8.21 -2.03
CA ALA A 6 -5.56 8.59 -2.71
C ALA A 6 -5.00 9.96 -2.28
N ASP A 7 -5.56 10.61 -1.27
CA ASP A 7 -5.20 11.97 -0.84
C ASP A 7 -3.71 12.09 -0.46
N TYR A 8 -3.14 10.99 0.03
CA TYR A 8 -1.74 10.90 0.40
C TYR A 8 -0.84 10.28 -0.68
N GLY A 9 -1.39 9.99 -1.87
CA GLY A 9 -0.68 9.35 -2.97
C GLY A 9 0.38 10.23 -3.63
N ILE A 10 0.22 11.56 -3.54
CA ILE A 10 1.16 12.54 -4.13
C ILE A 10 2.47 12.69 -3.34
N PHE A 11 2.45 12.31 -2.05
CA PHE A 11 3.62 12.48 -1.18
C PHE A 11 4.61 11.33 -1.35
N HIS A 12 5.80 11.52 -0.79
CA HIS A 12 6.81 10.49 -0.71
C HIS A 12 7.10 10.15 0.75
N PRO A 13 6.91 8.89 1.19
CA PRO A 13 6.36 7.76 0.45
C PRO A 13 4.87 7.95 0.12
N ALA A 14 4.42 7.41 -1.00
CA ALA A 14 3.02 7.50 -1.42
C ALA A 14 2.17 6.53 -0.59
N ILE A 15 1.02 6.99 -0.10
CA ILE A 15 0.12 6.17 0.72
C ILE A 15 -1.26 6.13 0.08
N TYR A 16 -1.79 4.92 -0.06
CA TYR A 16 -3.14 4.65 -0.55
C TYR A 16 -3.86 3.75 0.46
N THR A 17 -5.08 4.10 0.84
CA THR A 17 -5.95 3.16 1.57
C THR A 17 -6.85 2.43 0.59
N THR A 18 -7.20 1.21 0.93
CA THR A 18 -7.95 0.30 0.09
C THR A 18 -9.05 -0.38 0.89
N GLU A 19 -9.95 -1.03 0.19
CA GLU A 19 -10.82 -2.03 0.79
C GLU A 19 -9.97 -3.10 1.53
N PRO A 20 -10.47 -3.65 2.65
CA PRO A 20 -9.77 -4.71 3.36
C PRO A 20 -9.51 -5.93 2.47
N ARG A 21 -8.25 -6.36 2.41
CA ARG A 21 -7.82 -7.58 1.72
C ARG A 21 -7.19 -8.54 2.74
N MET A 22 -7.66 -9.77 2.76
CA MET A 22 -7.04 -10.82 3.57
C MET A 22 -5.77 -11.34 2.88
N ILE A 23 -4.64 -11.25 3.56
CA ILE A 23 -3.32 -11.75 3.13
C ILE A 23 -2.70 -12.46 4.33
N ASP A 24 -2.37 -13.75 4.19
CA ASP A 24 -1.79 -14.58 5.27
C ASP A 24 -2.57 -14.51 6.60
N GLY A 25 -3.90 -14.46 6.52
CA GLY A 25 -4.79 -14.36 7.68
C GLY A 25 -4.88 -12.97 8.32
N LEU A 26 -4.23 -11.96 7.74
CA LEU A 26 -4.22 -10.59 8.22
C LEU A 26 -5.04 -9.67 7.31
N SER A 27 -5.80 -8.76 7.92
CA SER A 27 -6.54 -7.74 7.20
C SER A 27 -5.62 -6.57 6.85
N VAL A 28 -5.37 -6.39 5.55
CA VAL A 28 -4.51 -5.35 4.99
C VAL A 28 -5.37 -4.30 4.30
N THR A 29 -5.19 -3.03 4.68
CA THR A 29 -6.05 -1.91 4.23
C THR A 29 -5.26 -0.76 3.62
N ARG A 30 -3.94 -0.91 3.49
CA ARG A 30 -3.04 0.17 3.06
C ARG A 30 -1.92 -0.34 2.18
N ILE A 31 -1.57 0.47 1.17
CA ILE A 31 -0.40 0.32 0.33
C ILE A 31 0.50 1.54 0.56
N MET A 32 1.79 1.30 0.75
CA MET A 32 2.82 2.32 0.93
C MET A 32 3.91 2.11 -0.13
N ILE A 33 4.23 3.14 -0.91
CA ILE A 33 5.16 3.03 -2.04
C ILE A 33 6.32 4.01 -1.84
N TYR A 34 7.52 3.47 -1.72
CA TYR A 34 8.78 4.23 -1.60
C TYR A 34 9.44 4.51 -2.94
N ASP A 35 8.87 4.07 -4.05
CA ASP A 35 9.34 4.47 -5.38
C ASP A 35 8.63 5.77 -5.80
N GLY A 36 9.41 6.85 -5.93
CA GLY A 36 8.90 8.18 -6.27
C GLY A 36 8.25 8.26 -7.65
N ALA A 37 8.51 7.32 -8.55
CA ALA A 37 7.88 7.28 -9.87
C ALA A 37 6.36 7.06 -9.81
N PHE A 38 5.84 6.55 -8.68
CA PHE A 38 4.42 6.27 -8.48
C PHE A 38 3.67 7.41 -7.76
N GLY A 39 4.34 8.51 -7.43
CA GLY A 39 3.73 9.65 -6.74
C GLY A 39 2.54 10.23 -7.51
N GLY A 40 1.35 10.17 -6.93
CA GLY A 40 0.11 10.69 -7.51
C GLY A 40 -0.43 9.89 -8.69
N LEU A 41 0.09 8.68 -8.94
CA LEU A 41 -0.26 7.90 -10.12
C LEU A 41 -1.68 7.32 -10.04
N PHE A 42 -2.07 6.78 -8.89
CA PHE A 42 -3.37 6.13 -8.68
C PHE A 42 -4.43 7.07 -8.10
N LYS A 43 -5.69 6.78 -8.40
CA LYS A 43 -6.87 7.55 -8.01
C LYS A 43 -7.89 6.67 -7.27
N ASN A 44 -8.82 7.30 -6.55
CA ASN A 44 -9.93 6.60 -5.92
C ASN A 44 -10.72 5.80 -6.99
N GLY A 45 -11.03 4.55 -6.69
CA GLY A 45 -11.68 3.60 -7.60
C GLY A 45 -10.72 2.75 -8.44
N ASP A 46 -9.43 3.11 -8.53
CA ASP A 46 -8.47 2.31 -9.27
C ASP A 46 -8.29 0.93 -8.66
N ARG A 47 -8.29 -0.10 -9.51
CA ARG A 47 -8.00 -1.47 -9.09
C ARG A 47 -6.52 -1.77 -9.29
N LEU A 48 -5.85 -2.17 -8.22
CA LEU A 48 -4.42 -2.45 -8.21
C LEU A 48 -4.14 -3.93 -7.95
N GLU A 49 -3.12 -4.45 -8.63
CA GLU A 49 -2.43 -5.68 -8.24
C GLU A 49 -1.09 -5.29 -7.62
N VAL A 50 -0.82 -5.84 -6.44
CA VAL A 50 0.28 -5.40 -5.58
C VAL A 50 1.05 -6.62 -5.10
N SER A 51 2.36 -6.60 -5.30
CA SER A 51 3.33 -7.48 -4.64
C SER A 51 4.24 -6.60 -3.79
N GLY A 52 4.22 -6.81 -2.48
CA GLY A 52 4.91 -5.95 -1.53
C GLY A 52 5.30 -6.72 -0.28
N THR A 53 6.13 -6.10 0.55
CA THR A 53 6.43 -6.60 1.88
C THR A 53 5.28 -6.31 2.83
N LEU A 54 4.70 -7.36 3.43
CA LEU A 54 3.68 -7.24 4.47
C LEU A 54 4.30 -6.64 5.74
N GLN A 55 3.68 -5.58 6.26
CA GLN A 55 4.14 -4.88 7.45
C GLN A 55 3.04 -4.78 8.49
N ARG A 56 3.43 -4.96 9.76
CA ARG A 56 2.64 -4.62 10.92
C ARG A 56 2.93 -3.17 11.32
N VAL A 57 1.87 -2.36 11.44
CA VAL A 57 1.94 -0.96 11.85
C VAL A 57 1.36 -0.84 13.24
N ASN A 58 2.19 -0.46 14.21
CA ASN A 58 1.73 -0.18 15.57
C ASN A 58 1.55 1.33 15.73
N GLN A 59 0.32 1.78 15.94
CA GLN A 59 0.02 3.18 16.19
C GLN A 59 0.35 3.52 17.65
N SER A 60 1.46 4.22 17.87
CA SER A 60 1.96 4.54 19.22
C SER A 60 0.98 5.37 20.07
N LYS A 61 0.12 6.17 19.43
CA LYS A 61 -0.84 7.05 20.13
C LYS A 61 -2.10 6.32 20.59
N THR A 62 -2.62 5.39 19.80
CA THR A 62 -3.89 4.70 20.08
C THR A 62 -3.69 3.28 20.58
N GLY A 63 -2.51 2.69 20.37
CA GLY A 63 -2.25 1.28 20.61
C GLY A 63 -2.78 0.36 19.50
N ASP A 64 -3.44 0.92 18.48
CA ASP A 64 -4.03 0.12 17.40
C ASP A 64 -2.96 -0.55 16.55
N VAL A 65 -3.26 -1.77 16.12
CA VAL A 65 -2.44 -2.53 15.18
C VAL A 65 -3.16 -2.59 13.84
N SER A 66 -2.47 -2.19 12.79
CA SER A 66 -2.94 -2.37 11.41
C SER A 66 -1.87 -3.04 10.55
N HIS A 67 -2.24 -3.40 9.33
CA HIS A 67 -1.33 -4.04 8.37
C HIS A 67 -1.35 -3.30 7.04
N GLN A 68 -0.19 -3.26 6.39
CA GLN A 68 0.00 -2.62 5.08
C GLN A 68 0.95 -3.44 4.20
N LEU A 69 0.86 -3.24 2.89
CA LEU A 69 1.90 -3.66 1.95
C LEU A 69 2.85 -2.48 1.67
N MET A 70 4.16 -2.71 1.79
CA MET A 70 5.20 -1.78 1.35
C MET A 70 5.80 -2.23 0.03
N VAL A 71 5.90 -1.30 -0.92
CA VAL A 71 6.59 -1.47 -2.21
C VAL A 71 7.81 -0.56 -2.22
N GLY A 72 8.95 -1.08 -2.67
CA GLY A 72 10.22 -0.35 -2.71
C GLY A 72 11.15 -0.72 -1.54
N THR A 73 11.04 -1.93 -1.00
CA THR A 73 11.99 -2.44 -0.01
C THR A 73 13.27 -2.95 -0.66
N LYS A 74 14.39 -2.88 0.07
CA LYS A 74 15.66 -3.48 -0.38
C LYS A 74 15.57 -5.00 -0.54
N SER A 75 14.86 -5.68 0.36
CA SER A 75 14.66 -7.13 0.37
C SER A 75 13.78 -7.63 -0.79
N GLY A 76 12.83 -6.81 -1.23
CA GLY A 76 11.89 -7.12 -2.30
C GLY A 76 12.33 -6.62 -3.68
N SER A 77 13.56 -6.13 -3.82
CA SER A 77 14.08 -5.62 -5.09
C SER A 77 13.90 -6.63 -6.24
N GLY A 78 13.27 -6.18 -7.33
CA GLY A 78 12.96 -7.00 -8.50
C GLY A 78 11.76 -7.96 -8.36
N LYS A 79 11.08 -7.96 -7.21
CA LYS A 79 9.92 -8.84 -6.91
C LYS A 79 8.68 -8.08 -6.47
N GLU A 80 8.87 -6.88 -5.93
CA GLU A 80 7.80 -5.97 -5.57
C GLU A 80 7.34 -5.15 -6.77
N TYR A 81 6.04 -4.93 -6.85
CA TYR A 81 5.44 -4.11 -7.88
C TYR A 81 4.06 -3.62 -7.45
N VAL A 82 3.62 -2.57 -8.09
CA VAL A 82 2.23 -2.13 -8.09
C VAL A 82 1.84 -1.84 -9.54
N LYS A 83 0.71 -2.37 -9.98
CA LYS A 83 0.19 -2.14 -11.34
C LYS A 83 -1.31 -1.88 -11.32
N LEU A 84 -1.74 -0.99 -12.21
CA LEU A 84 -3.15 -0.79 -12.50
C LEU A 84 -3.70 -2.03 -13.22
N VAL A 85 -4.87 -2.48 -12.79
CA VAL A 85 -5.64 -3.56 -13.41
C VAL A 85 -6.88 -2.93 -14.02
N VAL A 86 -7.05 -3.13 -15.33
CA VAL A 86 -8.24 -2.69 -16.08
C VAL A 86 -9.47 -3.50 -15.68
#